data_AF-A0AAD5JUM2-F1
#
_entry.id   AF-A0AAD5JUM2-F1
#
_cell.length_a   1.000
_cell.length_b   1.000
_cell.length_c   1.000
_cell.angle_alpha   90.00
_cell.angle_beta   90.00
_cell.angle_gamma   90.00
#
_symmetry.space_group_name_H-M   'P 1'
#
loop_
_entity.id
_entity.type
_entity.pdbx_description
1 polymer ?
#
loop_
_entity_poly.entity_id
_entity_poly.type
_entity_poly.pdbx_seq_one_letter_code
_entity_poly.pdbx_strand_id
1 'polypeptide(L)'
;MLRPTALFNAASRAAAYSVRQQTVVRASPAVFARLYTTGLTRENVETRVLDIVKGFDKVDSAKVNATANFINDLGLDSLDAVEVVMAIEEEFGVEIPDKDADEIKSVDQAVEYISKRDDAQ
;
A
#
# COMPACT_ATOMS: atom_id res chain seq x y z
N MET A 1 0.78 1.63 82.27
CA MET A 1 0.56 3.05 81.95
C MET A 1 1.91 3.76 81.98
N LEU A 2 2.57 3.96 80.84
CA LEU A 2 3.84 4.71 80.79
C LEU A 2 3.70 5.92 79.86
N ARG A 3 4.04 7.08 80.43
CA ARG A 3 4.25 8.40 79.83
C ARG A 3 5.74 8.47 79.33
N PRO A 4 6.29 9.63 78.93
CA PRO A 4 5.93 10.59 77.87
C PRO A 4 7.14 11.04 77.00
N THR A 5 6.84 11.90 76.00
CA THR A 5 7.62 13.04 75.45
C THR A 5 8.96 12.84 74.71
N ALA A 6 8.97 13.50 73.55
CA ALA A 6 9.97 13.58 72.49
C ALA A 6 11.27 14.31 72.86
N LEU A 7 12.39 13.97 72.20
CA LEU A 7 13.46 14.90 71.84
C LEU A 7 14.26 14.41 70.60
N PHE A 8 14.35 15.32 69.62
CA PHE A 8 15.51 15.67 68.78
C PHE A 8 16.22 14.64 67.88
N ASN A 9 15.97 14.80 66.56
CA ASN A 9 16.91 15.34 65.56
C ASN A 9 18.37 14.82 65.57
N ALA A 10 18.77 14.07 64.53
CA ALA A 10 20.06 14.25 63.85
C ALA A 10 20.19 13.36 62.60
N ALA A 11 20.81 13.95 61.59
CA ALA A 11 20.99 13.46 60.23
C ALA A 11 21.96 12.28 60.05
N SER A 12 21.81 11.56 58.94
CA SER A 12 22.89 10.98 58.10
C SER A 12 22.27 10.43 56.82
N ARG A 13 22.14 11.23 55.75
CA ARG A 13 23.08 11.45 54.63
C ARG A 13 23.57 10.18 53.92
N ALA A 14 23.37 10.21 52.60
CA ALA A 14 23.93 9.40 51.52
C ALA A 14 23.35 7.98 51.41
N ALA A 15 22.33 7.73 50.58
CA ALA A 15 22.36 7.77 49.11
C ALA A 15 23.54 6.99 48.52
N ALA A 16 23.42 5.67 48.48
CA ALA A 16 24.15 4.83 47.53
C ALA A 16 23.13 4.27 46.54
N TYR A 17 22.75 5.10 45.56
CA TYR A 17 22.17 4.60 44.31
C TYR A 17 23.23 3.71 43.68
N SER A 18 23.09 2.39 43.81
CA SER A 18 23.86 1.46 43.01
C SER A 18 23.39 1.62 41.56
N VAL A 19 24.11 2.46 40.81
CA VAL A 19 24.03 2.56 39.36
C VAL A 19 24.40 1.19 38.80
N ARG A 20 23.39 0.36 38.53
CA ARG A 20 23.59 -0.85 37.75
C ARG A 20 23.74 -0.38 36.31
N GLN A 21 25.01 -0.32 35.87
CA GLN A 21 25.42 0.08 34.54
C GLN A 21 24.57 -0.63 33.48
N GLN A 22 23.86 0.17 32.69
CA GLN A 22 23.27 -0.27 31.43
C GLN A 22 24.42 -0.60 30.49
N THR A 23 24.58 -1.88 30.15
CA THR A 23 25.34 -2.26 28.96
C THR A 23 24.53 -1.84 27.75
N VAL A 24 24.93 -0.72 27.14
CA VAL A 24 24.43 -0.23 25.86
C VAL A 24 24.82 -1.25 24.79
N VAL A 25 23.96 -2.24 24.53
CA VAL A 25 24.09 -3.03 23.31
C VAL A 25 23.57 -2.17 22.18
N ARG A 26 24.52 -1.56 21.46
CA ARG A 26 24.33 -0.81 20.21
C ARG A 26 23.26 -1.49 19.35
N ALA A 27 22.21 -0.74 19.03
CA ALA A 27 21.33 -1.08 17.94
C ALA A 27 22.14 -1.29 16.66
N SER A 28 21.93 -2.42 16.00
CA SER A 28 22.29 -2.57 14.59
C SER A 28 21.01 -2.44 13.77
N PRO A 29 20.74 -1.29 13.13
CA PRO A 29 19.75 -1.20 12.08
C PRO A 29 20.44 -1.62 10.78
N ALA A 30 20.62 -2.92 10.58
CA ALA A 30 21.20 -3.45 9.35
C ALA A 30 20.11 -4.17 8.54
N VAL A 31 19.34 -3.35 7.82
CA VAL A 31 18.92 -3.63 6.44
C VAL A 31 18.29 -5.01 6.21
N PHE A 32 17.05 -5.20 6.68
CA PHE A 32 16.07 -5.97 5.89
C PHE A 32 15.19 -5.00 5.11
N ALA A 33 15.85 -4.01 4.49
CA ALA A 33 15.20 -3.11 3.56
C ALA A 33 15.12 -3.83 2.20
N ARG A 34 13.89 -4.22 1.85
CA ARG A 34 13.32 -4.11 0.51
C ARG A 34 14.08 -4.83 -0.61
N LEU A 35 13.80 -6.12 -0.76
CA LEU A 35 14.05 -6.84 -2.02
C LEU A 35 12.73 -7.28 -2.67
N TYR A 36 11.88 -6.31 -2.99
CA TYR A 36 10.89 -6.41 -4.06
C TYR A 36 10.79 -5.03 -4.72
N THR A 37 11.90 -4.54 -5.28
CA THR A 37 11.80 -3.56 -6.36
C THR A 37 11.87 -4.32 -7.68
N THR A 38 10.95 -5.26 -7.88
CA THR A 38 10.65 -5.65 -9.25
C THR A 38 9.93 -4.45 -9.82
N GLY A 39 10.64 -3.66 -10.64
CA GLY A 39 10.01 -2.56 -11.37
C GLY A 39 8.76 -3.06 -12.09
N LEU A 40 7.80 -2.16 -12.30
CA LEU A 40 6.52 -2.48 -12.92
C LEU A 40 6.77 -3.15 -14.29
N THR A 41 6.63 -4.47 -14.36
CA THR A 41 6.73 -5.20 -15.62
C THR A 41 5.35 -5.26 -16.28
N ARG A 42 5.30 -5.34 -17.61
CA ARG A 42 4.03 -5.46 -18.34
C ARG A 42 3.19 -6.65 -17.84
N GLU A 43 3.81 -7.78 -17.50
CA GLU A 43 3.11 -8.95 -16.97
C GLU A 43 2.46 -8.66 -15.60
N ASN A 44 3.15 -7.90 -14.74
CA ASN A 44 2.58 -7.47 -13.46
C ASN A 44 1.41 -6.50 -13.65
N VAL A 45 1.51 -5.58 -14.61
CA VAL A 45 0.41 -4.67 -14.97
C VAL A 45 -0.78 -5.45 -15.49
N GLU A 46 -0.56 -6.36 -16.43
CA GLU A 46 -1.60 -7.19 -17.02
C GLU A 46 -2.35 -8.00 -15.96
N THR A 47 -1.62 -8.63 -15.05
CA THR A 47 -2.22 -9.41 -13.96
C THR A 47 -3.13 -8.53 -13.10
N ARG A 48 -2.65 -7.36 -12.67
CA ARG A 48 -3.42 -6.43 -11.82
C ARG A 48 -4.64 -5.87 -12.55
N VAL A 49 -4.51 -5.47 -13.81
CA VAL A 49 -5.64 -4.98 -14.62
C VAL A 49 -6.69 -6.08 -14.80
N LEU A 50 -6.28 -7.32 -15.07
CA LEU A 50 -7.21 -8.45 -15.18
C LEU A 50 -7.95 -8.70 -13.86
N ASP A 51 -7.27 -8.59 -12.72
CA ASP A 51 -7.87 -8.78 -11.41
C ASP A 51 -8.88 -7.68 -11.07
N ILE A 52 -8.56 -6.41 -11.40
CA ILE A 52 -9.51 -5.29 -11.28
C ILE A 52 -10.77 -5.59 -12.08
N VAL A 53 -10.65 -5.91 -13.36
CA VAL A 53 -11.80 -6.12 -14.26
C VAL A 53 -12.65 -7.31 -13.83
N LYS A 54 -12.05 -8.38 -13.31
CA LYS A 54 -12.78 -9.53 -12.73
C LYS A 54 -13.52 -9.18 -11.43
N GLY A 55 -13.11 -8.13 -10.73
CA GLY A 55 -13.72 -7.67 -9.49
C GLY A 55 -15.03 -6.90 -9.67
N PHE A 56 -15.37 -6.49 -10.90
CA PHE A 56 -16.62 -5.80 -11.18
C PHE A 56 -17.80 -6.79 -11.24
N ASP A 57 -18.83 -6.58 -10.41
CA ASP A 57 -20.00 -7.48 -10.30
C ASP A 57 -20.76 -7.66 -11.62
N LYS A 58 -20.66 -6.70 -12.54
CA LYS A 58 -21.31 -6.74 -13.86
C LYS A 58 -20.55 -7.59 -14.89
N VAL A 59 -19.32 -7.99 -14.58
CA VAL A 59 -18.43 -8.73 -15.48
C VAL A 59 -18.43 -10.23 -15.14
N ASP A 60 -18.58 -11.06 -16.16
CA ASP A 60 -18.32 -12.49 -16.03
C ASP A 60 -16.80 -12.75 -16.08
N SER A 61 -16.22 -13.06 -14.92
CA SER A 61 -14.79 -13.36 -14.77
C SER A 61 -14.25 -14.40 -15.76
N ALA A 62 -15.09 -15.32 -16.25
CA ALA A 62 -14.69 -16.33 -17.22
C ALA A 62 -14.47 -15.77 -18.64
N LYS A 63 -15.03 -14.60 -18.95
CA LYS A 63 -14.87 -13.92 -20.24
C LYS A 63 -13.69 -12.95 -20.25
N VAL A 64 -13.19 -12.57 -19.08
CA VAL A 64 -12.07 -11.62 -18.94
C VAL A 64 -10.80 -12.26 -19.46
N ASN A 65 -10.22 -11.62 -20.48
CA ASN A 65 -8.96 -12.01 -21.09
C ASN A 65 -8.15 -10.76 -21.44
N ALA A 66 -6.86 -10.94 -21.74
CA ALA A 66 -5.92 -9.85 -22.01
C ALA A 66 -6.37 -8.92 -23.15
N THR A 67 -7.21 -9.39 -24.08
CA THR A 67 -7.67 -8.64 -25.26
C THR A 67 -9.13 -8.18 -25.17
N ALA A 68 -9.82 -8.48 -24.07
CA ALA A 68 -11.26 -8.24 -23.96
C ALA A 68 -11.59 -6.76 -24.07
N ASN A 69 -12.58 -6.44 -24.91
CA ASN A 69 -13.19 -5.12 -24.99
C ASN A 69 -14.23 -4.95 -23.87
N PHE A 70 -14.14 -3.84 -23.14
CA PHE A 70 -15.00 -3.57 -21.98
C PHE A 70 -16.49 -3.56 -22.36
N ILE A 71 -16.85 -2.97 -23.50
CA ILE A 71 -18.24 -2.85 -23.93
C ILE A 71 -18.64 -4.07 -24.77
N ASN A 72 -17.89 -4.38 -25.83
CA ASN A 72 -18.31 -5.38 -26.82
C ASN A 72 -18.23 -6.82 -26.30
N ASP A 73 -17.25 -7.14 -25.46
CA ASP A 73 -17.02 -8.52 -25.01
C ASP A 73 -17.52 -8.75 -23.57
N LEU A 74 -17.28 -7.77 -22.69
CA LEU A 74 -17.69 -7.86 -21.29
C LEU A 74 -19.10 -7.30 -21.03
N GLY A 75 -19.67 -6.58 -22.00
CA GLY A 75 -21.05 -6.08 -21.93
C GLY A 75 -21.24 -4.92 -20.97
N LEU A 76 -20.17 -4.21 -20.61
CA LEU A 76 -20.25 -3.01 -19.79
C LEU A 76 -20.90 -1.86 -20.57
N ASP A 77 -21.61 -0.99 -19.86
CA ASP A 77 -22.05 0.27 -20.46
C ASP A 77 -20.91 1.31 -20.46
N SER A 78 -21.15 2.48 -21.07
CA SER A 78 -20.13 3.52 -21.17
C SER A 78 -19.77 4.14 -19.81
N LEU A 79 -20.68 4.12 -18.83
CA LEU A 79 -20.41 4.64 -17.48
C LEU A 79 -19.57 3.64 -16.69
N ASP A 80 -19.90 2.35 -16.80
CA ASP A 80 -19.15 1.25 -16.21
C ASP A 80 -17.72 1.19 -16.75
N ALA A 81 -17.53 1.44 -18.05
CA ALA A 81 -16.20 1.53 -18.64
C ALA A 81 -15.35 2.65 -18.01
N VAL A 82 -15.96 3.80 -17.67
CA VAL A 82 -15.28 4.88 -16.96
C VAL A 82 -14.92 4.46 -15.53
N GLU A 83 -15.81 3.75 -14.83
CA GLU A 83 -15.51 3.21 -13.49
C GLU A 83 -14.32 2.23 -13.51
N VAL A 84 -14.22 1.39 -14.54
CA VAL A 84 -13.06 0.49 -14.71
C VAL A 84 -11.77 1.29 -14.88
N VAL A 85 -11.76 2.34 -15.71
CA VAL A 85 -10.58 3.19 -15.90
C VAL A 85 -10.19 3.89 -14.60
N MET A 86 -11.16 4.42 -13.85
CA MET A 86 -10.91 5.04 -12.54
C MET A 86 -10.34 4.05 -11.52
N ALA A 87 -10.80 2.80 -11.51
CA ALA A 87 -10.23 1.77 -10.64
C ALA A 87 -8.77 1.44 -11.01
N ILE A 88 -8.45 1.47 -12.31
CA ILE A 88 -7.08 1.30 -12.80
C ILE A 88 -6.20 2.50 -12.36
N GLU A 89 -6.70 3.73 -12.46
CA GLU A 89 -6.01 4.93 -11.96
C GLU A 89 -5.65 4.80 -10.48
N GLU A 90 -6.63 4.41 -9.66
CA GLU A 90 -6.44 4.26 -8.21
C GLU A 90 -5.43 3.14 -7.88
N GLU A 91 -5.50 2.00 -8.57
CA GLU A 91 -4.61 0.86 -8.34
C GLU A 91 -3.15 1.19 -8.64
N PHE A 92 -2.88 1.94 -9.72
CA PHE A 92 -1.51 2.28 -10.14
C PHE A 92 -1.05 3.66 -9.66
N GLY A 93 -1.92 4.43 -8.99
CA GLY A 93 -1.63 5.78 -8.49
C GLY A 93 -1.33 6.78 -9.60
N VAL A 94 -1.99 6.66 -10.75
CA VAL A 94 -1.80 7.53 -11.92
C VAL A 94 -3.04 8.38 -12.19
N GLU A 95 -2.86 9.47 -12.92
CA GLU A 95 -3.96 10.28 -13.47
C GLU A 95 -4.00 10.10 -14.99
N ILE A 96 -5.13 9.64 -15.52
CA ILE A 96 -5.41 9.48 -16.95
C ILE A 96 -6.34 10.63 -17.37
N PRO A 97 -5.91 11.52 -18.28
CA PRO A 97 -6.79 12.57 -18.77
C PRO A 97 -8.04 11.98 -19.45
N ASP A 98 -9.20 12.63 -19.30
CA ASP A 98 -10.48 12.17 -19.88
C ASP A 98 -10.37 11.77 -21.36
N LYS A 99 -9.60 12.54 -22.14
CA LYS A 99 -9.38 12.29 -23.57
C LYS A 99 -8.70 10.93 -23.81
N ASP A 100 -7.75 10.56 -22.98
CA ASP A 100 -7.04 9.30 -23.09
C ASP A 100 -7.90 8.15 -22.54
N ALA A 101 -8.66 8.41 -21.46
CA ALA A 101 -9.60 7.45 -20.88
C ALA A 101 -10.66 6.99 -21.90
N ASP A 102 -11.20 7.92 -22.71
CA ASP A 102 -12.15 7.63 -23.79
C ASP A 102 -11.58 6.71 -24.90
N GLU A 103 -10.25 6.70 -25.06
CA GLU A 103 -9.54 5.88 -26.04
C GLU A 103 -9.23 4.46 -25.52
N ILE A 104 -9.25 4.25 -24.19
CA ILE A 104 -8.99 2.96 -23.54
C ILE A 104 -10.29 2.14 -23.51
N LYS A 105 -10.41 1.19 -24.44
CA LYS A 105 -11.62 0.36 -24.62
C LYS A 105 -11.40 -1.13 -24.35
N SER A 106 -10.16 -1.56 -24.13
CA SER A 106 -9.82 -2.96 -23.85
C SER A 106 -8.76 -3.09 -22.76
N VAL A 107 -8.67 -4.30 -22.21
CA VAL A 107 -7.64 -4.68 -21.23
C VAL A 107 -6.23 -4.41 -21.79
N ASP A 108 -5.95 -4.86 -23.02
CA ASP A 108 -4.64 -4.69 -23.65
C ASP A 108 -4.23 -3.21 -23.77
N GLN A 109 -5.19 -2.35 -24.15
CA GLN A 109 -4.94 -0.90 -24.24
C GLN A 109 -4.65 -0.29 -22.87
N ALA A 110 -5.39 -0.68 -21.83
CA ALA A 110 -5.11 -0.21 -20.47
C ALA A 110 -3.73 -0.65 -20.00
N VAL A 111 -3.38 -1.93 -20.23
CA VAL A 111 -2.06 -2.48 -19.89
C VAL A 111 -0.95 -1.76 -20.64
N GLU A 112 -1.13 -1.51 -21.94
CA GLU A 112 -0.16 -0.78 -22.75
C GLU A 112 0.01 0.67 -22.26
N TYR A 113 -1.09 1.34 -21.92
CA TYR A 113 -1.06 2.70 -21.40
C TYR A 113 -0.29 2.77 -20.08
N ILE A 114 -0.65 1.93 -19.11
CA ILE A 114 0.00 1.90 -17.78
C ILE A 114 1.46 1.46 -17.88
N SER A 115 1.80 0.50 -18.74
CA SER A 115 3.18 0.04 -18.91
C SER A 115 4.14 1.11 -19.44
N LYS A 116 3.62 2.19 -20.04
CA LYS A 116 4.41 3.32 -20.55
C LYS A 116 4.55 4.47 -19.55
N ARG A 117 3.89 4.37 -18.39
CA ARG A 117 3.90 5.41 -17.36
C ARG A 117 5.04 5.17 -16.38
N ASP A 118 5.90 6.17 -16.22
CA ASP A 118 7.03 6.14 -15.29
C ASP A 118 6.60 6.40 -13.84
N ASP A 119 5.41 6.95 -13.65
CA ASP A 119 4.79 7.30 -12.37
C ASP A 119 3.88 6.21 -11.80
N ALA A 120 3.60 5.15 -12.57
CA ALA A 120 2.79 4.02 -12.13
C ALA A 120 3.54 3.15 -11.09
N GLN A 121 2.83 2.71 -10.04
CA GLN A 121 3.39 1.95 -8.91
C GLN A 121 2.72 0.58 -8.71
#